data_AF-A0A2H0FUX3-F1
#
_entry.id   AF-A0A2H0FUX3-F1
#
_cell.length_a   1.000
_cell.length_b   1.000
_cell.length_c   1.000
_cell.angle_alpha   90.00
_cell.angle_beta   90.00
_cell.angle_gamma   90.00
#
_symmetry.space_group_name_H-M   'P 1'
#
loop_
_entity.id
_entity.type
_entity.pdbx_description
1 polymer ?
#
loop_
_entity_poly.entity_id
_entity_poly.type
_entity_poly.pdbx_seq_one_letter_code
_entity_poly.pdbx_strand_id
1 'polypeptide(L)'
;MSHHPDDAALTPEPGQCRGDPSWIAPALTESEKTRAVGKTNIFFGPPLAILAAGQKNTLEISGKLNRTAERYLEILKHHGLELTEPERLCLAHICHIGFMSPLEIRELPDEVSLTEFECEGLNKDVLAVKLESASFADLVAVVEALGF
;
A
#
# COMPACT_ATOMS: atom_id res chain seq x y z
N MET A 1 33.03 42.24 52.57
CA MET A 1 34.02 41.35 51.91
C MET A 1 33.80 39.95 52.47
N SER A 2 33.23 39.06 51.68
CA SER A 2 33.12 37.64 52.00
C SER A 2 33.30 36.87 50.69
N HIS A 3 34.47 36.24 50.56
CA HIS A 3 34.90 35.51 49.37
C HIS A 3 33.98 34.30 49.06
N HIS A 4 33.55 34.19 47.81
CA HIS A 4 33.10 32.94 47.20
C HIS A 4 34.34 32.13 46.79
N PRO A 5 34.47 30.84 47.16
CA PRO A 5 35.43 29.96 46.53
C PRO A 5 34.76 29.25 45.34
N ASP A 6 35.27 29.60 44.16
CA ASP A 6 35.54 28.76 43.00
C ASP A 6 34.50 27.72 42.54
N ASP A 7 33.86 28.10 41.44
CA ASP A 7 33.32 27.25 40.38
C ASP A 7 34.44 26.34 39.82
N ALA A 8 34.77 25.27 40.55
CA ALA A 8 35.63 24.22 40.05
C ALA A 8 34.85 23.44 38.98
N ALA A 9 35.08 23.79 37.72
CA ALA A 9 34.61 23.04 36.56
C ALA A 9 35.04 21.56 36.72
N LEU A 10 34.10 20.72 37.13
CA LEU A 10 34.24 19.27 37.18
C LEU A 10 34.48 18.79 35.75
N THR A 11 35.74 18.52 35.41
CA THR A 11 36.09 17.78 34.21
C THR A 11 35.40 16.40 34.28
N PRO A 12 34.51 16.06 33.34
CA PRO A 12 33.81 14.77 33.35
C PRO A 12 34.83 13.64 33.19
N GLU A 13 34.62 12.53 33.91
CA GLU A 13 35.56 11.41 33.85
C GLU A 13 35.51 10.71 32.49
N PRO A 14 36.64 10.11 32.02
CA PRO A 14 36.70 9.40 30.74
C PRO A 14 35.61 8.31 30.66
N GLY A 15 34.90 8.26 29.53
CA GLY A 15 33.85 7.29 29.27
C GLY A 15 32.45 7.66 29.77
N GLN A 16 32.23 8.89 30.28
CA GLN A 16 30.90 9.34 30.72
C GLN A 16 30.06 10.03 29.62
N CYS A 17 30.68 10.46 28.52
CA CYS A 17 29.99 11.24 27.49
C CYS A 17 30.01 10.59 26.11
N ARG A 18 28.89 10.68 25.39
CA ARG A 18 28.73 10.20 24.02
C ARG A 18 29.72 10.90 23.11
N GLY A 19 30.68 10.15 22.55
CA GLY A 19 31.76 10.67 21.72
C GLY A 19 33.17 10.40 22.25
N ASP A 20 33.31 9.92 23.50
CA ASP A 20 34.58 9.38 24.01
C ASP A 20 34.85 7.97 23.42
N PRO A 21 36.05 7.65 22.90
CA PRO A 21 36.40 6.33 22.37
C PRO A 21 36.20 5.17 23.36
N SER A 22 36.23 5.45 24.66
CA SER A 22 36.01 4.51 25.76
C SER A 22 34.55 4.44 26.23
N TRP A 23 33.65 5.25 25.66
CA TRP A 23 32.24 5.27 26.00
C TRP A 23 31.52 4.03 25.44
N ILE A 24 31.05 3.18 26.35
CA ILE A 24 30.19 2.03 26.01
C ILE A 24 28.74 2.48 26.20
N ALA A 25 27.95 2.41 25.13
CA ALA A 25 26.52 2.70 25.23
C ALA A 25 25.87 1.77 26.26
N PRO A 26 25.14 2.29 27.26
CA PRO A 26 24.44 1.45 28.23
C PRO A 26 23.47 0.53 27.50
N ALA A 27 23.37 -0.72 27.97
CA ALA A 27 22.44 -1.68 27.42
C ALA A 27 21.00 -1.13 27.55
N LEU A 28 20.26 -1.11 26.43
CA LEU A 28 18.88 -0.65 26.42
C LEU A 28 18.05 -1.45 27.44
N THR A 29 17.25 -0.73 28.23
CA THR A 29 16.24 -1.34 29.10
C THR A 29 15.15 -2.03 28.26
N GLU A 30 14.36 -2.93 28.84
CA GLU A 30 13.28 -3.62 28.13
C GLU A 30 12.24 -2.65 27.52
N SER A 31 11.98 -1.51 28.18
CA SER A 31 11.10 -0.45 27.69
C SER A 31 11.70 0.36 26.53
N GLU A 32 13.03 0.47 26.47
CA GLU A 32 13.72 1.15 25.36
C GLU A 32 13.87 0.24 24.14
N LYS A 33 14.06 -1.07 24.36
CA LYS A 33 14.02 -2.09 23.29
C LYS A 33 12.68 -2.12 22.57
N THR A 34 11.58 -1.88 23.30
CA THR A 34 10.22 -1.81 22.73
C THR A 34 9.87 -0.45 22.13
N ARG A 35 10.63 0.62 22.41
CA ARG A 35 10.51 1.91 21.68
C ARG A 35 11.16 1.87 20.31
N ALA A 36 12.19 1.04 20.13
CA ALA A 36 12.79 0.74 18.84
C ALA A 36 12.19 -0.53 18.23
N VAL A 37 10.86 -0.66 18.21
CA VAL A 37 10.22 -1.51 17.20
C VAL A 37 10.51 -0.80 15.89
N GLY A 38 11.58 -1.20 15.20
CA GLY A 38 11.80 -0.90 13.80
C GLY A 38 10.62 -1.44 13.01
N LYS A 39 9.52 -0.69 13.02
CA LYS A 39 8.37 -0.97 12.18
C LYS A 39 8.93 -0.98 10.78
N THR A 40 8.82 -2.12 10.10
CA THR A 40 9.12 -2.21 8.68
C THR A 40 8.52 -0.98 8.02
N ASN A 41 9.36 -0.15 7.40
CA ASN A 41 8.86 1.02 6.70
C ASN A 41 7.96 0.49 5.59
N ILE A 42 6.64 0.61 5.79
CA ILE A 42 5.66 0.23 4.77
C ILE A 42 5.83 1.26 3.66
N PHE A 43 6.38 0.82 2.53
CA PHE A 43 6.48 1.65 1.36
C PHE A 43 5.08 1.80 0.76
N PHE A 44 4.60 3.03 0.71
CA PHE A 44 3.37 3.34 0.00
C PHE A 44 3.71 3.60 -1.47
N GLY A 45 3.06 2.85 -2.37
CA GLY A 45 3.05 3.19 -3.79
C GLY A 45 2.44 4.58 -4.03
N PRO A 46 2.58 5.13 -5.26
CA PRO A 46 2.25 6.52 -5.54
C PRO A 46 0.87 6.99 -5.06
N PRO A 47 -0.25 6.25 -5.25
CA PRO A 47 -1.56 6.73 -4.81
C PRO A 47 -1.64 6.98 -3.30
N LEU A 48 -1.11 6.05 -2.50
CA LEU A 48 -1.12 6.14 -1.05
C LEU A 48 -0.04 7.12 -0.53
N ALA A 49 1.10 7.21 -1.21
CA ALA A 49 2.13 8.19 -0.91
C ALA A 49 1.63 9.63 -1.13
N ILE A 50 0.90 9.88 -2.23
CA ILE A 50 0.25 11.16 -2.52
C ILE A 50 -0.83 11.45 -1.49
N LEU A 51 -1.67 10.47 -1.16
CA LEU A 51 -2.75 10.61 -0.17
C LEU A 51 -2.20 11.00 1.23
N ALA A 52 -1.07 10.42 1.61
CA ALA A 52 -0.38 10.68 2.87
C ALA A 52 0.65 11.82 2.80
N ALA A 53 0.81 12.47 1.65
CA ALA A 53 1.85 13.49 1.45
C ALA A 53 1.74 14.64 2.46
N GLY A 54 2.89 15.09 2.95
CA GLY A 54 2.99 16.19 3.92
C GLY A 54 2.52 15.85 5.34
N GLN A 55 2.04 14.62 5.60
CA GLN A 55 1.59 14.20 6.92
C GLN A 55 2.73 13.56 7.71
N LYS A 56 2.87 13.95 8.98
CA LYS A 56 3.83 13.35 9.92
C LYS A 56 3.13 12.63 11.07
N ASN A 57 1.83 12.83 11.24
CA ASN A 57 1.03 12.21 12.28
C ASN A 57 0.54 10.82 11.81
N THR A 58 0.98 9.78 12.50
CA THR A 58 0.60 8.39 12.18
C THR A 58 -0.90 8.13 12.26
N LEU A 59 -1.62 8.79 13.17
CA LEU A 59 -3.07 8.62 13.33
C LEU A 59 -3.84 9.18 12.13
N GLU A 60 -3.41 10.33 11.61
CA GLU A 60 -4.01 10.95 10.43
C GLU A 60 -3.76 10.11 9.17
N ILE A 61 -2.54 9.58 9.03
CA ILE A 61 -2.19 8.65 7.94
C ILE A 61 -3.07 7.40 8.02
N SER A 62 -3.15 6.77 9.19
CA SER A 62 -3.99 5.58 9.41
C SER A 62 -5.47 5.85 9.11
N GLY A 63 -6.01 6.99 9.56
CA GLY A 63 -7.40 7.36 9.27
C GLY A 63 -7.68 7.58 7.79
N LYS A 64 -6.72 8.13 7.01
CA LYS A 64 -6.84 8.25 5.55
C LYS A 64 -6.82 6.89 4.86
N LEU A 65 -5.95 5.98 5.28
CA LEU A 65 -5.86 4.63 4.73
C LEU A 65 -7.15 3.85 5.00
N ASN A 66 -7.60 3.81 6.24
CA ASN A 66 -8.81 3.07 6.63
C ASN A 66 -10.04 3.58 5.87
N ARG A 67 -10.26 4.90 5.83
CA ARG A 67 -11.40 5.47 5.09
C ARG A 67 -11.33 5.15 3.59
N THR A 68 -10.13 5.10 3.01
CA THR A 68 -9.96 4.75 1.60
C THR A 68 -10.31 3.28 1.38
N ALA A 69 -9.80 2.38 2.23
CA ALA A 69 -10.10 0.95 2.18
C ALA A 69 -11.59 0.65 2.41
N GLU A 70 -12.21 1.27 3.42
CA GLU A 70 -13.64 1.09 3.71
C GLU A 70 -14.52 1.49 2.52
N ARG A 71 -14.25 2.66 1.93
CA ARG A 71 -14.99 3.12 0.74
C ARG A 71 -14.75 2.24 -0.46
N TYR A 72 -13.51 1.79 -0.65
CA TYR A 72 -13.15 0.87 -1.71
C TYR A 72 -13.93 -0.44 -1.61
N LEU A 73 -13.86 -1.10 -0.45
CA LEU A 73 -14.56 -2.35 -0.20
C LEU A 73 -16.08 -2.19 -0.28
N GLU A 74 -16.63 -1.04 0.10
CA GLU A 74 -18.06 -0.77 -0.05
C GLU A 74 -18.46 -0.63 -1.53
N ILE A 75 -17.65 0.05 -2.35
CA ILE A 75 -17.87 0.12 -3.82
C ILE A 75 -17.93 -1.29 -4.40
N LEU A 76 -16.99 -2.17 -4.04
CA LEU A 76 -16.95 -3.54 -4.57
C LEU A 76 -18.21 -4.37 -4.26
N LYS A 77 -19.01 -4.03 -3.24
CA LYS A 77 -20.26 -4.74 -2.93
C LYS A 77 -21.40 -4.42 -3.89
N HIS A 78 -21.37 -3.23 -4.50
CA HIS A 78 -22.47 -2.71 -5.34
C HIS A 78 -22.12 -2.71 -6.83
N HIS A 79 -20.89 -3.09 -7.17
CA HIS A 79 -20.34 -3.03 -8.51
C HIS A 79 -19.87 -4.40 -8.99
N GLY A 80 -19.82 -4.57 -10.30
CA GLY A 80 -19.38 -5.79 -10.97
C GLY A 80 -20.25 -6.12 -12.17
N LEU A 81 -19.90 -7.22 -12.84
CA LEU A 81 -20.62 -7.71 -14.00
C LEU A 81 -20.98 -9.18 -13.81
N GLU A 82 -22.15 -9.57 -14.31
CA GLU A 82 -22.48 -10.98 -14.44
C GLU A 82 -21.68 -11.57 -15.60
N LEU A 83 -20.75 -12.45 -15.24
CA LEU A 83 -19.90 -13.17 -16.16
C LEU A 83 -20.27 -14.64 -16.17
N THR A 84 -20.31 -15.19 -17.37
CA THR A 84 -20.32 -16.64 -17.59
C THR A 84 -18.94 -17.22 -17.27
N GLU A 85 -18.88 -18.54 -17.08
CA GLU A 85 -17.61 -19.21 -16.80
C GLU A 85 -16.57 -19.03 -17.92
N PRO A 86 -16.90 -19.16 -19.23
CA PRO A 86 -15.92 -18.91 -20.29
C PRO A 86 -15.39 -17.47 -20.30
N GLU A 87 -16.25 -16.47 -20.02
CA GLU A 87 -15.83 -15.06 -19.92
C GLU A 87 -14.89 -14.86 -18.73
N ARG A 88 -15.20 -15.47 -17.58
CA ARG A 88 -14.35 -15.45 -16.39
C ARG A 88 -12.96 -16.03 -16.66
N LEU A 89 -12.89 -17.14 -17.39
CA LEU A 89 -11.63 -17.77 -17.78
C LEU A 89 -10.81 -16.91 -18.76
N CYS A 90 -11.47 -16.28 -19.72
CA CYS A 90 -10.82 -15.34 -20.65
C CYS A 90 -10.21 -14.15 -19.90
N LEU A 91 -10.96 -13.54 -18.99
CA LEU A 91 -10.46 -12.42 -18.20
C LEU A 91 -9.34 -12.84 -17.25
N ALA A 92 -9.46 -13.98 -16.58
CA ALA A 92 -8.37 -14.50 -15.74
C ALA A 92 -7.09 -14.79 -16.55
N HIS A 93 -7.23 -15.20 -17.82
CA HIS A 93 -6.09 -15.36 -18.72
C HIS A 93 -5.40 -14.03 -19.02
N ILE A 94 -6.17 -12.96 -19.28
CA ILE A 94 -5.67 -11.61 -19.60
C ILE A 94 -5.03 -10.95 -18.38
N CYS A 95 -5.67 -11.01 -17.20
CA CYS A 95 -5.16 -10.37 -15.99
C CYS A 95 -3.80 -10.93 -15.50
N HIS A 96 -3.38 -12.08 -16.04
CA HIS A 96 -2.08 -12.73 -15.75
C HIS A 96 -1.81 -12.91 -14.25
N ILE A 97 -0.66 -12.44 -13.74
CA ILE A 97 -0.29 -12.54 -12.32
C ILE A 97 0.14 -11.16 -11.80
N GLY A 98 -0.44 -10.75 -10.67
CA GLY A 98 -0.01 -9.54 -9.95
C GLY A 98 -0.98 -8.38 -10.12
N PHE A 99 -0.44 -7.17 -10.01
CA PHE A 99 -1.19 -5.91 -9.97
C PHE A 99 -1.53 -5.43 -11.38
N MET A 100 -2.81 -5.13 -11.63
CA MET A 100 -3.24 -4.37 -12.80
C MET A 100 -3.44 -2.89 -12.46
N SER A 101 -2.83 -2.04 -13.29
CA SER A 101 -3.00 -0.60 -13.22
C SER A 101 -4.39 -0.16 -13.67
N PRO A 102 -4.85 1.04 -13.26
CA PRO A 102 -6.10 1.61 -13.75
C PRO A 102 -6.20 1.78 -15.28
N LEU A 103 -5.06 1.83 -15.98
CA LEU A 103 -5.04 1.89 -17.44
C LEU A 103 -5.32 0.51 -18.04
N GLU A 104 -4.60 -0.52 -17.59
CA GLU A 104 -4.81 -1.91 -18.01
C GLU A 104 -6.26 -2.36 -17.76
N ILE A 105 -6.85 -1.98 -16.62
CA ILE A 105 -8.27 -2.27 -16.33
C ILE A 105 -9.23 -1.61 -17.35
N ARG A 106 -8.90 -0.41 -17.86
CA ARG A 106 -9.72 0.27 -18.87
C ARG A 106 -9.58 -0.35 -20.25
N GLU A 107 -8.43 -0.95 -20.53
CA GLU A 107 -8.09 -1.55 -21.81
C GLU A 107 -8.53 -3.01 -21.91
N LEU A 108 -9.12 -3.59 -20.84
CA LEU A 108 -9.69 -4.94 -20.86
C LEU A 108 -10.60 -5.26 -22.06
N PRO A 109 -11.49 -4.36 -22.55
CA PRO A 109 -12.26 -4.63 -23.76
C PRO A 109 -11.38 -4.91 -24.98
N ASP A 110 -10.33 -4.10 -25.17
CA ASP A 110 -9.39 -4.26 -26.28
C ASP A 110 -8.55 -5.54 -26.11
N GLU A 111 -8.08 -5.81 -24.89
CA GLU A 111 -7.33 -7.03 -24.57
C GLU A 111 -8.14 -8.30 -24.84
N VAL A 112 -9.45 -8.29 -24.53
CA VAL A 112 -10.38 -9.38 -24.88
C VAL A 112 -10.52 -9.55 -26.39
N SER A 113 -10.57 -8.46 -27.15
CA SER A 113 -10.65 -8.53 -28.61
C SER A 113 -9.34 -9.03 -29.25
N LEU A 114 -8.19 -8.73 -28.64
CA LEU A 114 -6.86 -9.03 -29.19
C LEU A 114 -6.28 -10.37 -28.74
N THR A 115 -6.75 -10.93 -27.63
CA THR A 115 -6.22 -12.20 -27.11
C THR A 115 -6.50 -13.39 -28.03
N GLU A 116 -5.52 -14.29 -28.12
CA GLU A 116 -5.65 -15.58 -28.81
C GLU A 116 -6.39 -16.64 -27.98
N PHE A 117 -6.83 -16.30 -26.75
CA PHE A 117 -7.56 -17.22 -25.89
C PHE A 117 -8.88 -17.65 -26.54
N GLU A 118 -9.12 -18.96 -26.56
CA GLU A 118 -10.34 -19.58 -27.07
C GLU A 118 -10.88 -20.58 -26.05
N CYS A 119 -12.20 -20.63 -25.88
CA CYS A 119 -12.89 -21.54 -24.98
C CYS A 119 -14.30 -21.84 -25.51
N GLU A 120 -14.80 -23.05 -25.29
CA GLU A 120 -16.16 -23.41 -25.71
C GLU A 120 -17.19 -22.50 -25.05
N GLY A 121 -18.09 -21.91 -25.85
CA GLY A 121 -19.13 -21.00 -25.38
C GLY A 121 -18.67 -19.56 -25.12
N LEU A 122 -17.39 -19.23 -25.35
CA LEU A 122 -16.90 -17.86 -25.31
C LEU A 122 -17.28 -17.11 -26.59
N ASN A 123 -17.83 -15.90 -26.43
CA ASN A 123 -18.00 -14.94 -27.52
C ASN A 123 -17.25 -13.66 -27.15
N LYS A 124 -16.06 -13.46 -27.75
CA LYS A 124 -15.17 -12.33 -27.41
C LYS A 124 -15.77 -10.98 -27.81
N ASP A 125 -16.50 -10.91 -28.92
CA ASP A 125 -17.14 -9.66 -29.35
C ASP A 125 -18.23 -9.21 -28.36
N VAL A 126 -19.03 -10.16 -27.86
CA VAL A 126 -20.07 -9.86 -26.85
C VAL A 126 -19.43 -9.47 -25.51
N LEU A 127 -18.36 -10.16 -25.10
CA LEU A 127 -17.64 -9.83 -23.87
C LEU A 127 -16.99 -8.45 -23.96
N ALA A 128 -16.32 -8.13 -25.07
CA ALA A 128 -15.68 -6.83 -25.27
C ALA A 128 -16.71 -5.68 -25.18
N VAL A 129 -17.85 -5.80 -25.87
CA VAL A 129 -18.94 -4.80 -25.79
C VAL A 129 -19.50 -4.67 -24.36
N LYS A 130 -19.65 -5.80 -23.66
CA LYS A 130 -20.10 -5.80 -22.26
C LYS A 130 -19.13 -4.99 -21.39
N LEU A 131 -17.83 -5.22 -21.51
CA LEU A 131 -16.80 -4.53 -20.75
C LEU A 131 -16.68 -3.04 -21.13
N GLU A 132 -16.77 -2.71 -22.42
CA GLU A 132 -16.71 -1.33 -22.91
C GLU A 132 -17.89 -0.49 -22.38
N SER A 133 -19.06 -1.10 -22.26
CA SER A 133 -20.25 -0.45 -21.70
C SER A 133 -20.25 -0.31 -20.18
N ALA A 134 -19.35 -1.02 -19.48
CA ALA A 134 -19.31 -1.06 -18.02
C ALA A 134 -18.67 0.20 -17.43
N SER A 135 -19.08 0.56 -16.21
CA SER A 135 -18.39 1.63 -15.50
C SER A 135 -17.00 1.16 -15.08
N PHE A 136 -16.07 2.09 -14.90
CA PHE A 136 -14.74 1.76 -14.38
C PHE A 136 -14.81 1.05 -13.01
N ALA A 137 -15.78 1.38 -12.16
CA ALA A 137 -15.97 0.72 -10.88
C ALA A 137 -16.40 -0.75 -11.04
N ASP A 138 -17.23 -1.05 -12.05
CA ASP A 138 -17.62 -2.44 -12.36
C ASP A 138 -16.44 -3.25 -12.89
N LEU A 139 -15.61 -2.64 -13.74
CA LEU A 139 -14.39 -3.29 -14.24
C LEU A 139 -13.41 -3.61 -13.10
N VAL A 140 -13.18 -2.66 -12.18
CA VAL A 140 -12.36 -2.89 -10.99
C VAL A 140 -12.94 -4.03 -10.14
N ALA A 141 -14.25 -4.06 -9.93
CA ALA A 141 -14.89 -5.11 -9.16
C ALA A 141 -14.79 -6.50 -9.81
N VAL A 142 -14.87 -6.58 -11.14
CA VAL A 142 -14.60 -7.83 -11.88
C VAL A 142 -13.18 -8.33 -11.64
N VAL A 143 -12.20 -7.44 -11.75
CA VAL A 143 -10.78 -7.76 -11.56
C VAL A 143 -10.48 -8.26 -10.15
N GLU A 144 -11.00 -7.57 -9.13
CA GLU A 144 -10.84 -7.97 -7.73
C GLU A 144 -11.53 -9.30 -7.43
N ALA A 145 -12.70 -9.55 -8.02
CA ALA A 145 -13.41 -10.83 -7.87
C ALA A 145 -12.64 -12.01 -8.50
N LEU A 146 -11.79 -11.74 -9.49
CA LEU A 146 -10.86 -12.71 -10.08
C LEU A 146 -9.59 -12.91 -9.24
N GLY A 147 -9.31 -12.02 -8.29
CA GLY A 147 -8.18 -12.10 -7.36
C GLY A 147 -6.91 -11.37 -7.82
N PHE A 148 -7.03 -10.33 -8.65
CA PHE A 148 -5.94 -9.52 -9.19
C PHE A 148 -5.99 -8.07 -8.71
#